data_AF-R6YWB8-F1
#
_entry.id   AF-R6YWB8-F1
#
_cell.length_a   1.000
_cell.length_b   1.000
_cell.length_c   1.000
_cell.angle_alpha   90.00
_cell.angle_beta   90.00
_cell.angle_gamma   90.00
#
_symmetry.space_group_name_H-M   'P 1'
#
loop_
_entity.id
_entity.type
_entity.pdbx_description
1 polymer ?
#
loop_
_entity_poly.entity_id
_entity_poly.type
_entity_poly.pdbx_seq_one_letter_code
_entity_poly.pdbx_strand_id
1 'polypeptide(L)'
;MLWCWLTGVFGIATKYAESLIAVKYRVKTEDGRMQGGAMYALDRGLNLKWLGTLFAIFAGFASFGIGCATQVNAIAEVCNTNLGIPRWLIGVIVAALIAFVIFGGIQSIARVCEKLVPVMAAFYVLGCLIILCMNYDYIIPAITTI
;
A
#
# COMPACT_ATOMS: atom_id res chain seq x y z
N MET A 1 -21.09 2.16 -2.65
CA MET A 1 -19.99 3.10 -2.93
C MET A 1 -19.81 4.15 -1.84
N LEU A 2 -20.91 4.72 -1.31
CA LEU A 2 -20.91 5.73 -0.24
C LEU A 2 -19.94 5.44 0.92
N TRP A 3 -19.96 4.22 1.46
CA TRP A 3 -19.11 3.83 2.59
C TRP A 3 -17.61 3.89 2.29
N CYS A 4 -17.17 3.55 1.07
CA CYS A 4 -15.76 3.65 0.67
C CYS A 4 -15.29 5.09 0.55
N TRP A 5 -16.16 5.99 0.08
CA TRP A 5 -15.86 7.42 0.02
C TRP A 5 -15.77 8.01 1.43
N LEU A 6 -16.70 7.64 2.31
CA LEU A 6 -16.71 8.11 3.69
C LEU A 6 -15.46 7.65 4.44
N THR A 7 -15.08 6.36 4.34
CA THR A 7 -13.83 5.86 4.94
C THR A 7 -12.59 6.51 4.33
N GLY A 8 -12.61 6.86 3.04
CA GLY A 8 -11.54 7.61 2.39
C GLY A 8 -11.34 9.00 2.99
N VAL A 9 -12.41 9.80 3.11
CA VAL A 9 -12.35 11.17 3.65
C VAL A 9 -11.87 11.17 5.10
N PHE A 10 -12.50 10.36 5.97
CA PHE A 10 -12.06 10.24 7.37
C PHE A 10 -10.68 9.59 7.49
N GLY A 11 -10.32 8.71 6.55
CA GLY A 11 -9.02 8.07 6.48
C GLY A 11 -7.88 9.06 6.27
N ILE A 12 -8.09 10.12 5.49
CA ILE A 12 -7.07 11.18 5.27
C ILE A 12 -6.72 11.86 6.60
N ALA A 13 -7.73 12.24 7.39
CA ALA A 13 -7.51 12.90 8.68
C ALA A 13 -6.74 12.00 9.66
N THR A 14 -7.14 10.73 9.76
CA THR A 14 -6.48 9.75 10.64
C THR A 14 -5.04 9.46 10.18
N LYS A 15 -4.81 9.30 8.88
CA LYS A 15 -3.47 9.07 8.33
C LYS A 15 -2.54 10.26 8.51
N TYR A 16 -3.08 11.47 8.42
CA TYR A 16 -2.33 12.68 8.71
C TYR A 16 -1.89 12.73 10.18
N ALA A 17 -2.81 12.46 11.12
CA ALA A 17 -2.50 12.42 12.55
C ALA A 17 -1.42 11.36 12.87
N GLU A 18 -1.53 10.16 12.30
CA GLU A 18 -0.54 9.08 12.46
C GLU A 18 0.86 9.52 11.98
N SER A 19 0.93 10.14 10.80
CA SER A 19 2.18 10.61 10.20
C SER A 19 2.82 11.72 11.01
N LEU A 20 2.02 12.66 11.52
CA LEU A 20 2.50 13.77 12.35
C LEU A 20 3.12 13.27 13.66
N ILE A 21 2.46 12.32 14.33
CA ILE A 21 2.98 11.74 15.57
C ILE A 21 4.24 10.89 15.29
N ALA A 22 4.27 10.14 14.18
CA ALA A 22 5.43 9.37 13.77
C ALA A 22 6.67 10.24 13.50
N VAL A 23 6.49 11.44 12.93
CA VAL A 23 7.58 12.40 12.72
C VAL A 23 8.06 13.00 14.06
N LYS A 24 7.14 13.30 14.98
CA LYS A 24 7.48 13.88 16.29
C LYS A 24 8.31 12.93 17.17
N TYR A 25 8.00 11.64 17.15
CA TYR A 25 8.68 10.62 17.98
C TYR A 25 9.70 9.78 17.20
N ARG A 26 10.11 10.21 16.00
CA ARG A 26 11.11 9.49 15.20
C ARG A 26 12.45 9.40 15.94
N VAL A 27 13.13 8.27 15.77
CA VAL A 27 14.43 7.99 16.37
C VAL A 27 15.45 7.90 15.24
N LYS A 28 16.61 8.53 15.43
CA LYS A 28 17.74 8.34 14.53
C LYS A 28 18.52 7.11 15.03
N THR A 29 18.56 6.07 14.22
CA THR A 29 19.39 4.88 14.46
C THR A 29 20.86 5.25 14.31
N GLU A 30 21.77 4.46 14.90
CA GLU A 30 23.23 4.66 14.82
C GLU A 30 23.74 4.73 13.37
N ASP A 31 23.07 4.02 12.45
CA ASP A 31 23.33 4.07 10.99
C ASP A 31 22.88 5.38 10.30
N GLY A 32 22.44 6.38 11.07
CA GLY A 32 21.93 7.66 10.55
C GLY A 32 20.54 7.58 9.90
N ARG A 33 19.94 6.40 9.84
CA ARG A 33 18.58 6.16 9.32
C ARG A 33 17.52 6.63 10.32
N MET A 34 16.45 7.24 9.81
CA MET A 34 15.31 7.66 10.64
C MET A 34 14.34 6.49 10.74
N GLN A 35 14.14 5.97 11.94
CA GLN A 35 13.12 4.98 12.26
C GLN A 35 11.96 5.68 12.96
N GLY A 36 10.77 5.57 12.40
CA GLY A 36 9.55 6.15 12.94
C GLY A 36 8.39 5.19 12.73
N GLY A 37 7.25 5.49 13.35
CA GLY A 37 6.04 4.70 13.20
C GLY A 37 5.19 4.71 14.45
N ALA A 38 4.00 4.11 14.34
CA ALA A 38 3.05 4.01 15.45
C ALA A 38 3.64 3.29 16.68
N MET A 39 4.58 2.35 16.48
CA MET A 39 5.31 1.71 17.59
C MET A 39 6.08 2.73 18.44
N TYR A 40 6.85 3.63 17.81
CA TYR A 40 7.63 4.66 18.52
C TYR A 40 6.73 5.74 19.12
N ALA A 41 5.58 6.02 18.48
CA ALA A 41 4.55 6.90 19.03
C ALA A 41 3.96 6.36 20.34
N LEU A 42 3.67 5.05 20.41
CA LEU A 42 3.13 4.40 21.60
C LEU A 42 4.16 4.25 22.72
N ASP A 43 5.39 3.87 22.35
CA ASP A 43 6.50 3.73 23.30
C ASP A 43 6.91 5.08 23.90
N ARG A 44 7.22 6.09 23.06
CA ARG A 44 7.77 7.38 23.55
C ARG A 44 6.72 8.45 23.82
N GLY A 45 5.56 8.40 23.15
CA GLY A 45 4.49 9.38 23.36
C GLY A 45 3.59 9.07 24.54
N LEU A 46 3.32 7.78 24.80
CA LEU A 46 2.45 7.34 25.90
C LEU A 46 3.21 6.57 27.01
N ASN A 47 4.53 6.32 26.86
CA ASN A 47 5.32 5.46 27.76
C ASN A 47 4.78 4.01 27.90
N LEU A 48 3.97 3.56 26.94
CA LEU A 48 3.32 2.24 26.95
C LEU A 48 4.10 1.25 26.08
N LYS A 49 5.28 0.86 26.55
CA LYS A 49 6.19 -0.11 25.91
C LYS A 49 5.49 -1.40 25.46
N TRP A 50 4.61 -1.93 26.30
CA TRP A 50 3.88 -3.17 26.03
C TRP A 50 2.94 -3.03 24.80
N LEU A 51 2.25 -1.90 24.69
CA LEU A 51 1.33 -1.66 23.57
C LEU A 51 2.07 -1.42 22.25
N GLY A 52 3.23 -0.76 22.31
CA GLY A 52 4.13 -0.62 21.15
C GLY A 52 4.65 -1.97 20.65
N THR A 53 5.10 -2.85 21.54
CA THR A 53 5.52 -4.22 21.19
C THR A 53 4.38 -5.02 20.58
N LEU A 54 3.20 -4.96 21.19
CA LEU A 54 2.03 -5.69 20.70
C LEU A 54 1.63 -5.21 19.30
N PHE A 55 1.64 -3.90 19.06
CA PHE A 55 1.41 -3.31 17.74
C PHE A 55 2.44 -3.77 16.73
N ALA A 56 3.74 -3.82 17.08
CA ALA A 56 4.79 -4.27 16.18
C ALA A 56 4.62 -5.73 15.76
N ILE A 57 4.23 -6.61 16.69
CA ILE A 57 3.94 -8.02 16.41
C ILE A 57 2.76 -8.13 15.45
N PHE A 58 1.63 -7.48 15.77
CA PHE A 58 0.45 -7.52 14.90
C PHE A 58 0.70 -6.90 13.53
N ALA A 59 1.43 -5.78 13.45
CA ALA A 59 1.81 -5.15 12.20
C ALA A 59 2.72 -6.06 11.38
N GLY A 60 3.65 -6.78 12.02
CA GLY A 60 4.49 -7.79 11.39
C GLY A 60 3.64 -8.88 10.73
N PHE A 61 2.73 -9.52 11.47
CA PHE A 61 1.83 -10.53 10.91
C PHE A 61 0.88 -9.98 9.84
N ALA A 62 0.31 -8.79 10.06
CA ALA A 62 -0.59 -8.15 9.11
C ALA A 62 0.10 -7.79 7.78
N SER A 63 1.40 -7.46 7.82
CA SER A 63 2.19 -7.14 6.63
C SER A 63 2.31 -8.33 5.66
N PHE A 64 2.38 -9.56 6.18
CA PHE A 64 2.36 -10.76 5.34
C PHE A 64 1.02 -10.95 4.64
N GLY A 65 -0.08 -10.71 5.36
CA GLY A 65 -1.44 -10.85 4.80
C GLY A 65 -1.76 -9.76 3.77
N ILE A 66 -1.78 -8.50 4.20
CA ILE A 66 -2.22 -7.36 3.38
C ILE A 66 -1.15 -6.98 2.32
N GLY A 67 0.12 -7.11 2.68
CA GLY A 67 1.22 -6.68 1.81
C GLY A 67 1.59 -7.72 0.77
N CYS A 68 1.91 -8.95 1.19
CA CYS A 68 2.56 -9.92 0.31
C CYS A 68 1.58 -10.95 -0.28
N ALA A 69 0.86 -11.69 0.57
CA ALA A 69 0.13 -12.88 0.14
C ALA A 69 -1.05 -12.55 -0.77
N THR A 70 -1.88 -11.57 -0.39
CA THR A 70 -3.07 -11.20 -1.17
C THR A 70 -2.72 -10.52 -2.48
N GLN A 71 -1.68 -9.67 -2.50
CA GLN A 71 -1.25 -8.96 -3.71
C GLN A 71 -0.67 -9.92 -4.74
N VAL A 72 0.24 -10.81 -4.34
CA VAL A 72 0.84 -11.80 -5.25
C VAL A 72 -0.23 -12.77 -5.76
N ASN A 73 -1.19 -13.16 -4.92
CA ASN A 73 -2.29 -14.02 -5.33
C ASN A 73 -3.19 -13.36 -6.38
N ALA A 74 -3.55 -12.09 -6.21
CA ALA A 74 -4.34 -11.34 -7.19
C ALA A 74 -3.62 -11.22 -8.55
N ILE A 75 -2.31 -10.94 -8.54
CA ILE A 75 -1.50 -10.90 -9.77
C ILE A 75 -1.44 -12.28 -10.43
N ALA A 76 -1.18 -13.33 -9.64
CA ALA A 76 -1.10 -14.69 -10.14
C ALA A 76 -2.42 -15.16 -10.77
N GLU A 77 -3.56 -14.78 -10.18
CA GLU A 77 -4.88 -15.11 -10.71
C GLU A 77 -5.16 -14.40 -12.04
N VAL A 78 -4.88 -13.10 -12.12
CA VAL A 78 -5.07 -12.33 -13.37
C VAL A 78 -4.19 -12.89 -14.49
N CYS A 79 -2.92 -13.21 -14.19
CA CYS A 79 -2.02 -13.79 -15.18
C CYS A 79 -2.40 -15.23 -15.55
N ASN A 80 -2.93 -16.03 -14.63
CA ASN A 80 -3.40 -17.37 -14.93
C ASN A 80 -4.62 -17.35 -15.86
N THR A 81 -5.61 -16.51 -15.56
CA THR A 81 -6.85 -16.40 -16.33
C THR A 81 -6.64 -15.78 -17.72
N ASN A 82 -5.78 -14.77 -17.85
CA ASN A 82 -5.58 -14.06 -19.11
C ASN A 82 -4.48 -14.67 -20.00
N LEU A 83 -3.43 -15.23 -19.40
CA LEU A 83 -2.24 -15.70 -20.13
C LEU A 83 -2.06 -17.22 -20.05
N GLY A 84 -2.87 -17.94 -19.26
CA GLY A 84 -2.74 -19.39 -19.06
C GLY A 84 -1.49 -19.82 -18.30
N ILE A 85 -0.72 -18.87 -17.74
CA ILE A 85 0.55 -19.13 -17.06
C ILE A 85 0.27 -19.74 -15.68
N PRO A 86 0.95 -20.83 -15.27
CA PRO A 86 0.74 -21.44 -13.97
C PRO A 86 1.14 -20.50 -12.82
N ARG A 87 0.29 -20.45 -11.78
CA ARG A 87 0.42 -19.52 -10.63
C ARG A 87 1.79 -19.58 -9.93
N TRP A 88 2.39 -20.77 -9.84
CA TRP A 88 3.69 -20.96 -9.18
C TRP A 88 4.83 -20.21 -9.91
N LEU A 89 4.80 -20.20 -11.25
CA LEU A 89 5.81 -19.53 -12.07
C LEU A 89 5.72 -18.01 -11.92
N ILE A 90 4.50 -17.46 -11.90
CA ILE A 90 4.27 -16.03 -11.65
C ILE A 90 4.76 -15.64 -10.25
N GLY A 91 4.49 -16.47 -9.24
CA GLY A 91 5.00 -16.27 -7.88
C GLY A 91 6.53 -16.18 -7.83
N VAL A 92 7.24 -17.08 -8.52
CA VAL A 92 8.71 -17.08 -8.58
C VAL A 92 9.23 -15.81 -9.28
N ILE A 93 8.63 -15.41 -10.40
CA ILE A 93 9.04 -14.21 -11.14
C ILE A 93 8.85 -12.96 -10.28
N VAL A 94 7.67 -12.82 -9.66
CA VAL A 94 7.35 -11.67 -8.80
C VAL A 94 8.27 -11.65 -7.58
N ALA A 95 8.53 -12.80 -6.95
CA ALA A 95 9.47 -12.90 -5.83
C ALA A 95 10.89 -12.48 -6.22
N ALA A 96 11.38 -12.90 -7.39
CA ALA A 96 12.70 -12.51 -7.89
C ALA A 96 12.81 -10.99 -8.14
N LEU A 97 11.78 -10.39 -8.75
CA LEU A 97 11.72 -8.95 -8.98
C LEU A 97 11.70 -8.16 -7.67
N ILE A 98 10.88 -8.59 -6.71
CA ILE A 98 10.80 -7.96 -5.38
C ILE A 98 12.13 -8.10 -4.63
N ALA A 99 12.74 -9.29 -4.65
CA ALA A 99 14.03 -9.53 -4.00
C ALA A 99 15.10 -8.57 -4.54
N PHE A 100 15.17 -8.39 -5.85
CA PHE A 100 16.11 -7.45 -6.48
C PHE A 100 15.94 -6.00 -5.96
N VAL A 101 14.70 -5.55 -5.79
CA VAL A 101 14.41 -4.21 -5.25
C VAL A 101 14.78 -4.11 -3.76
N ILE A 102 14.48 -5.14 -2.97
CA ILE A 102 14.75 -5.18 -1.53
C ILE A 102 16.26 -5.19 -1.21
N PHE A 103 17.08 -5.91 -2.00
CA PHE A 103 18.53 -5.94 -1.78
C PHE A 103 19.18 -4.55 -1.86
N GLY A 104 18.60 -3.62 -2.61
CA GLY A 104 19.05 -2.21 -2.65
C GLY A 104 18.66 -1.38 -1.41
N GLY A 105 17.95 -1.97 -0.45
CA GLY A 105 17.51 -1.31 0.78
C GLY A 105 16.41 -0.26 0.58
N ILE A 106 16.11 0.48 1.64
CA ILE A 106 14.95 1.40 1.68
C ILE A 106 15.03 2.53 0.64
N GLN A 107 16.22 2.98 0.28
CA GLN A 107 16.41 4.00 -0.76
C GLN A 107 16.14 3.46 -2.17
N SER A 108 16.39 2.16 -2.41
CA SER A 108 16.01 1.52 -3.68
C SER A 108 14.50 1.39 -3.78
N ILE A 109 13.85 0.91 -2.70
CA ILE A 109 12.39 0.78 -2.62
C ILE A 109 11.73 2.13 -2.89
N ALA A 110 12.17 3.19 -2.20
CA ALA A 110 11.62 4.54 -2.39
C ALA A 110 11.75 5.02 -3.85
N ARG A 111 12.94 4.90 -4.46
CA ARG A 111 13.15 5.32 -5.87
C ARG A 111 12.27 4.58 -6.87
N VAL A 112 12.05 3.28 -6.65
CA VAL A 112 11.18 2.48 -7.52
C VAL A 112 9.73 2.91 -7.32
N CYS A 113 9.26 3.01 -6.08
CA CYS A 113 7.88 3.44 -5.77
C CYS A 113 7.58 4.85 -6.27
N GLU A 114 8.48 5.82 -6.08
CA GLU A 114 8.30 7.21 -6.51
C GLU A 114 8.10 7.34 -8.02
N LYS A 115 8.70 6.45 -8.83
CA LYS A 115 8.52 6.46 -10.28
C LYS A 115 7.34 5.58 -10.73
N LEU A 116 7.21 4.39 -10.14
CA LEU A 116 6.22 3.40 -10.56
C LEU A 116 4.80 3.82 -10.19
N VAL A 117 4.60 4.32 -8.96
CA VAL A 117 3.28 4.71 -8.44
C VAL A 117 2.60 5.79 -9.29
N PRO A 118 3.23 6.93 -9.64
CA PRO A 118 2.57 7.95 -10.45
C PRO A 118 2.28 7.46 -11.88
N VAL A 119 3.17 6.67 -12.48
CA VAL A 119 2.96 6.11 -13.83
C VAL A 119 1.76 5.14 -13.82
N MET A 120 1.69 4.25 -12.83
CA MET A 120 0.59 3.32 -12.65
C MET A 120 -0.74 4.05 -12.45
N ALA A 121 -0.77 5.06 -11.55
CA ALA A 121 -1.96 5.84 -11.28
C ALA A 121 -2.43 6.62 -12.52
N ALA A 122 -1.50 7.27 -13.24
CA ALA A 122 -1.82 8.00 -14.46
C ALA A 122 -2.41 7.08 -15.54
N PHE A 123 -1.79 5.92 -15.77
CA PHE A 123 -2.28 4.94 -16.74
C PHE A 123 -3.70 4.45 -16.40
N TYR A 124 -3.94 4.13 -15.12
CA TYR A 124 -5.25 3.67 -14.66
C TYR A 124 -6.33 4.76 -14.81
N VAL A 125 -6.05 5.98 -14.34
CA VAL A 125 -6.97 7.11 -14.44
C VAL A 125 -7.29 7.46 -15.89
N LEU A 126 -6.28 7.50 -16.77
CA LEU A 126 -6.49 7.76 -18.20
C LEU A 126 -7.34 6.67 -18.85
N GLY A 127 -7.08 5.40 -18.55
CA GLY A 127 -7.89 4.28 -19.04
C GLY A 127 -9.36 4.41 -18.60
N CYS A 128 -9.59 4.71 -17.32
CA CYS A 128 -10.93 4.95 -16.80
C CYS A 128 -11.60 6.15 -17.49
N LEU A 129 -10.90 7.27 -17.67
CA LEU A 129 -11.44 8.46 -18.34
C LEU A 129 -11.84 8.17 -19.79
N ILE A 130 -11.02 7.44 -20.54
CA ILE A 130 -11.34 7.06 -21.92
C ILE A 130 -12.61 6.21 -21.97
N ILE A 131 -12.72 5.19 -21.12
CA ILE A 131 -13.90 4.32 -21.05
C ILE A 131 -15.15 5.14 -20.68
N LEU A 132 -15.00 6.09 -19.75
CA LEU A 132 -16.09 6.95 -19.30
C LEU A 132 -16.57 7.88 -20.44
N CYS A 133 -15.65 8.47 -21.20
CA CYS A 133 -15.98 9.29 -22.37
C CYS A 133 -16.66 8.47 -23.48
N MET A 134 -16.23 7.22 -23.70
CA MET A 134 -16.85 6.33 -24.68
C MET A 134 -18.26 5.87 -24.26
N ASN A 135 -18.53 5.76 -22.96
CA ASN A 135 -19.80 5.27 -22.40
C ASN A 135 -20.56 6.38 -21.65
N TYR A 136 -20.55 7.60 -22.19
CA TYR A 136 -21.11 8.77 -21.50
C TYR A 136 -22.60 8.61 -21.15
N ASP A 137 -23.34 7.89 -21.99
CA ASP A 137 -24.78 7.60 -21.79
C ASP A 137 -25.06 6.78 -20.53
N TYR A 138 -24.09 5.99 -20.04
CA TYR A 138 -24.26 5.12 -18.87
C TYR A 138 -23.84 5.77 -17.55
N ILE A 139 -23.24 6.96 -17.58
CA ILE A 139 -22.72 7.65 -16.38
C ILE A 139 -23.88 8.09 -15.47
N ILE A 140 -24.87 8.78 -16.04
CA ILE A 140 -26.02 9.33 -15.30
C ILE A 140 -26.84 8.21 -14.63
N PRO A 141 -27.22 7.11 -15.34
CA PRO A 141 -27.93 6.00 -14.69
C PRO A 141 -27.12 5.32 -13.57
N ALA A 142 -25.80 5.17 -13.74
CA ALA A 142 -24.95 4.52 -12.75
C ALA A 142 -24.87 5.28 -11.42
N ILE A 143 -24.87 6.62 -11.46
CA ILE A 143 -24.83 7.47 -10.25
C ILE A 143 -26.18 7.43 -9.52
N THR A 144 -27.30 7.38 -10.24
CA THR A 144 -28.63 7.32 -9.63
C THR A 144 -28.95 5.99 -8.92
N THR A 145 -28.16 4.94 -9.20
CA THR A 145 -28.33 3.61 -8.59
C THR A 145 -27.50 3.44 -7.31
N ILE A 146 -26.60 4.39 -7.00
CA ILE A 146 -25.71 4.42 -5.81
C ILE A 146 -26.40 5.08 -4.63
#